data_AF-A0A1T5DS92-F1
#
_entry.id   AF-A0A1T5DS92-F1
#
_cell.length_a   1.000
_cell.length_b   1.000
_cell.length_c   1.000
_cell.angle_alpha   90.00
_cell.angle_beta   90.00
_cell.angle_gamma   90.00
#
_symmetry.space_group_name_H-M   'P 1'
#
loop_
_entity.id
_entity.type
_entity.pdbx_description
1 polymer ?
#
loop_
_entity_poly.entity_id
_entity_poly.type
_entity_poly.pdbx_seq_one_letter_code
_entity_poly.pdbx_strand_id
1 'polypeptide(L)'
;MRKRILLPAVLLLSGSMLFTGCVNNVNADRAVTTEAVSDDIEQFRTPYVGDNTKVVGVASHLDYPEGLKYDHIEILSEKEPYGLNIYVKKDTQDLSNDAETALLKSSDTVFDLIGNVQTLTFMDASNNETIAEFQRDPFAKITDYFDDPHKTPSDDPNMLSASYDINGDGSDESIYMIDAGVQGGDGGYTLYVEDAEGNLLYSADDYRITAAFSKDDGVLLTVADNELTRISPAQLEKIYSKKESSDKWKNYEDGFTTDGDYISGFTIDKDTNTIITKSLVSGTEGHADTLGYVLSFIKISKDGQPDVSYGFAVDE
;
A
#
# COMPACT_ATOMS: atom_id res chain seq x y z
N MET A 1 7.52 73.09 -17.60
CA MET A 1 7.70 73.43 -19.03
C MET A 1 8.19 72.19 -19.77
N ARG A 2 7.80 72.04 -21.03
CA ARG A 2 7.83 70.83 -21.85
C ARG A 2 9.22 70.19 -22.07
N LYS A 3 9.13 68.85 -22.16
CA LYS A 3 9.81 67.93 -23.09
C LYS A 3 11.30 67.62 -22.86
N ARG A 4 11.67 66.36 -22.59
CA ARG A 4 11.71 65.14 -23.47
C ARG A 4 13.05 65.13 -24.23
N ILE A 5 13.73 63.96 -24.28
CA ILE A 5 14.23 63.29 -25.51
C ILE A 5 15.63 62.61 -25.40
N LEU A 6 15.60 61.30 -25.71
CA LEU A 6 16.56 60.41 -26.42
C LEU A 6 17.86 59.88 -25.79
N LEU A 7 17.85 58.56 -25.58
CA LEU A 7 18.93 57.58 -25.85
C LEU A 7 19.39 57.66 -27.34
N PRO A 8 20.61 57.22 -27.75
CA PRO A 8 20.81 55.78 -28.03
C PRO A 8 22.27 55.23 -28.03
N ALA A 9 22.34 53.91 -28.29
CA ALA A 9 23.40 53.12 -28.96
C ALA A 9 24.67 52.75 -28.14
N VAL A 10 25.06 51.49 -27.88
CA VAL A 10 25.16 50.23 -28.65
C VAL A 10 26.54 50.01 -29.32
N LEU A 11 27.12 48.83 -29.00
CA LEU A 11 28.09 47.96 -29.71
C LEU A 11 29.63 48.08 -29.49
N LEU A 12 30.15 47.12 -28.70
CA LEU A 12 31.08 46.00 -29.02
C LEU A 12 32.57 46.20 -29.41
N LEU A 13 33.32 45.13 -29.05
CA LEU A 13 34.74 44.76 -29.29
C LEU A 13 35.74 45.33 -28.25
N SER A 14 36.70 44.58 -27.68
CA SER A 14 37.36 43.33 -28.09
C SER A 14 38.15 42.72 -26.94
N GLY A 15 38.19 41.38 -26.90
CA GLY A 15 39.28 40.46 -26.52
C GLY A 15 40.29 40.82 -25.41
N SER A 16 40.46 39.89 -24.46
CA SER A 16 41.75 39.21 -24.16
C SER A 16 41.51 38.12 -23.11
N MET A 17 41.92 36.88 -23.44
CA MET A 17 42.03 35.77 -22.49
C MET A 17 43.16 36.06 -21.49
N LEU A 18 42.87 35.91 -20.20
CA LEU A 18 43.86 35.53 -19.19
C LEU A 18 43.24 34.47 -18.29
N PHE A 19 43.73 33.24 -18.41
CA PHE A 19 43.59 32.23 -17.38
C PHE A 19 44.42 32.67 -16.18
N THR A 20 43.75 32.97 -15.07
CA THR A 20 44.35 32.93 -13.74
C THR A 20 43.35 32.21 -12.85
N GLY A 21 43.68 30.98 -12.48
CA GLY A 21 42.91 30.23 -11.50
C GLY A 21 43.04 30.88 -10.13
N CYS A 22 41.91 31.09 -9.47
CA CYS A 22 41.81 31.13 -8.03
C CYS A 22 40.68 30.20 -7.64
N VAL A 23 41.06 29.07 -7.04
CA VAL A 23 40.19 28.27 -6.18
C VAL A 23 39.75 29.18 -5.04
N ASN A 24 38.44 29.31 -4.83
CA ASN A 24 37.87 29.69 -3.55
C ASN A 24 36.56 28.93 -3.37
N ASN A 25 36.61 28.00 -2.42
CA ASN A 25 35.48 27.29 -1.86
C ASN A 25 34.77 28.24 -0.89
N VAL A 26 33.52 28.60 -1.17
CA VAL A 26 32.58 29.04 -0.14
C VAL A 26 31.16 28.66 -0.57
N ASN A 27 30.54 27.82 0.25
CA ASN A 27 29.13 27.45 0.23
C ASN A 27 28.22 28.68 0.16
N ALA A 28 27.22 28.63 -0.71
CA ALA A 28 26.02 29.45 -0.62
C ALA A 28 24.81 28.51 -0.75
N ASP A 29 24.25 28.18 0.42
CA ASP A 29 22.87 27.83 0.69
C ASP A 29 21.98 27.59 -0.52
N ARG A 30 21.76 26.30 -0.80
CA ARG A 30 20.57 25.86 -1.52
C ARG A 30 19.55 25.46 -0.46
N ALA A 31 18.52 26.28 -0.31
CA ALA A 31 17.36 25.95 0.50
C ALA A 31 16.82 24.60 0.02
N VAL A 32 17.00 23.57 0.85
CA VAL A 32 16.45 22.24 0.63
C VAL A 32 14.98 22.32 1.00
N THR A 33 14.14 22.31 -0.02
CA THR A 33 12.70 22.07 0.12
C THR A 33 12.48 20.59 0.44
N THR A 34 11.52 20.31 1.31
CA THR A 34 11.18 18.99 1.89
C THR A 34 10.89 17.89 0.85
N GLU A 35 10.71 18.23 -0.42
CA GLU A 35 10.52 17.29 -1.54
C GLU A 35 11.81 16.55 -1.95
N ALA A 36 13.01 17.03 -1.60
CA ALA A 36 14.27 16.43 -2.03
C ALA A 36 14.74 15.23 -1.18
N VAL A 37 14.10 14.96 -0.03
CA VAL A 37 14.48 13.86 0.88
C VAL A 37 13.80 12.54 0.49
N SER A 38 12.62 12.59 -0.14
CA SER A 38 11.84 11.41 -0.55
C SER A 38 12.44 10.66 -1.74
N ASP A 39 13.12 11.36 -2.66
CA ASP A 39 13.69 10.74 -3.87
C ASP A 39 14.97 9.93 -3.61
N ASP A 40 15.66 10.14 -2.48
CA ASP A 40 16.96 9.53 -2.20
C ASP A 40 16.84 8.11 -1.63
N ILE A 41 15.78 7.80 -0.85
CA ILE A 41 15.62 6.46 -0.27
C ILE A 41 15.04 5.44 -1.27
N GLU A 42 14.16 5.89 -2.19
CA GLU A 42 13.52 5.04 -3.21
C GLU A 42 14.53 4.36 -4.15
N GLN A 43 15.68 4.97 -4.39
CA GLN A 43 16.75 4.36 -5.20
C GLN A 43 17.24 3.03 -4.60
N PHE A 44 17.00 2.79 -3.30
CA PHE A 44 17.39 1.59 -2.58
C PHE A 44 16.31 0.51 -2.55
N ARG A 45 15.16 0.71 -3.22
CA ARG A 45 14.13 -0.32 -3.38
C ARG A 45 14.71 -1.63 -3.92
N THR A 46 14.34 -2.75 -3.32
CA THR A 46 14.78 -4.09 -3.69
C THR A 46 13.69 -5.12 -3.41
N PRO A 47 13.50 -6.15 -4.25
CA PRO A 47 12.59 -7.25 -3.92
C PRO A 47 13.13 -8.19 -2.83
N TYR A 48 14.43 -8.12 -2.51
CA TYR A 48 15.12 -9.12 -1.70
C TYR A 48 15.95 -8.51 -0.56
N VAL A 49 15.73 -8.97 0.67
CA VAL A 49 16.41 -8.50 1.88
C VAL A 49 17.90 -8.87 1.93
N GLY A 50 18.34 -9.86 1.16
CA GLY A 50 19.77 -10.20 1.05
C GLY A 50 20.56 -9.28 0.11
N ASP A 51 19.94 -8.26 -0.50
CA ASP A 51 20.68 -7.23 -1.22
C ASP A 51 21.31 -6.24 -0.23
N ASN A 52 22.46 -6.63 0.33
CA ASN A 52 23.13 -5.89 1.40
C ASN A 52 23.29 -4.39 1.10
N THR A 53 23.62 -4.02 -0.14
CA THR A 53 23.87 -2.61 -0.49
C THR A 53 22.57 -1.81 -0.45
N LYS A 54 21.50 -2.38 -0.99
CA LYS A 54 20.17 -1.77 -0.99
C LYS A 54 19.59 -1.70 0.42
N VAL A 55 19.66 -2.79 1.19
CA VAL A 55 19.12 -2.84 2.55
C VAL A 55 19.84 -1.90 3.51
N VAL A 56 21.17 -1.81 3.45
CA VAL A 56 21.92 -0.78 4.21
C VAL A 56 21.51 0.62 3.78
N GLY A 57 21.31 0.86 2.48
CA GLY A 57 20.81 2.11 1.94
C GLY A 57 19.47 2.51 2.55
N VAL A 58 18.47 1.63 2.51
CA VAL A 58 17.16 1.85 3.15
C VAL A 58 17.34 2.15 4.63
N ALA A 59 17.99 1.26 5.40
CA ALA A 59 18.10 1.42 6.85
C ALA A 59 18.81 2.71 7.28
N SER A 60 19.90 3.09 6.60
CA SER A 60 20.68 4.28 6.98
C SER A 60 19.99 5.62 6.66
N HIS A 61 18.96 5.63 5.81
CA HIS A 61 18.23 6.83 5.39
C HIS A 61 16.82 6.94 6.00
N LEU A 62 16.42 6.00 6.88
CA LEU A 62 15.16 6.11 7.62
C LEU A 62 15.13 7.35 8.51
N ASP A 63 13.92 7.88 8.74
CA ASP A 63 13.67 8.99 9.66
C ASP A 63 13.53 8.47 11.10
N TYR A 64 14.65 8.32 11.79
CA TYR A 64 14.68 7.86 13.18
C TYR A 64 14.16 8.93 14.15
N PRO A 65 13.38 8.55 15.19
CA PRO A 65 12.91 9.50 16.18
C PRO A 65 14.07 10.14 16.96
N GLU A 66 13.80 11.32 17.53
CA GLU A 66 14.77 12.01 18.39
C GLU A 66 15.27 11.08 19.50
N GLY A 67 16.60 11.07 19.68
CA GLY A 67 17.28 10.19 20.64
C GLY A 67 17.74 8.86 20.04
N LEU A 68 17.30 8.48 18.83
CA LEU A 68 17.79 7.31 18.11
C LEU A 68 18.59 7.69 16.87
N LYS A 69 19.69 6.98 16.63
CA LYS A 69 20.51 7.12 15.41
C LYS A 69 20.92 5.77 14.88
N TYR A 70 20.87 5.61 13.56
CA TYR A 70 21.39 4.43 12.87
C TYR A 70 22.83 4.08 13.30
N ASP A 71 23.10 2.79 13.52
CA ASP A 71 24.44 2.23 13.72
C ASP A 71 24.80 1.25 12.59
N HIS A 72 24.14 0.10 12.56
CA HIS A 72 24.35 -0.97 11.58
C HIS A 72 23.10 -1.84 11.45
N ILE A 73 23.18 -2.87 10.62
CA ILE A 73 22.12 -3.87 10.45
C ILE A 73 22.66 -5.30 10.59
N GLU A 74 21.76 -6.22 10.86
CA GLU A 74 21.94 -7.65 10.65
C GLU A 74 20.79 -8.16 9.76
N ILE A 75 21.14 -8.83 8.67
CA ILE A 75 20.19 -9.39 7.69
C ILE A 75 19.94 -10.86 8.04
N LEU A 76 18.68 -11.21 8.29
CA LEU A 76 18.24 -12.56 8.63
C LEU A 76 17.65 -13.22 7.37
N SER A 77 18.49 -13.59 6.40
CA SER A 77 18.06 -14.12 5.09
C SER A 77 18.33 -15.62 4.88
N GLU A 78 18.88 -16.32 5.88
CA GLU A 78 19.26 -17.74 5.73
C GLU A 78 18.05 -18.69 5.65
N LYS A 79 16.95 -18.36 6.33
CA LYS A 79 15.72 -19.16 6.38
C LYS A 79 14.51 -18.28 6.61
N GLU A 80 13.41 -18.58 5.92
CA GLU A 80 12.14 -17.90 6.15
C GLU A 80 11.55 -18.21 7.55
N PRO A 81 10.84 -17.25 8.16
CA PRO A 81 10.59 -15.89 7.66
C PRO A 81 11.86 -15.04 7.66
N TYR A 82 12.10 -14.28 6.60
CA TYR A 82 13.25 -13.40 6.50
C TYR A 82 13.04 -12.15 7.35
N GLY A 83 14.14 -11.65 7.93
CA GLY A 83 14.11 -10.52 8.85
C GLY A 83 15.25 -9.55 8.67
N LEU A 84 15.10 -8.41 9.34
CA LEU A 84 16.10 -7.36 9.42
C LEU A 84 16.17 -6.83 10.85
N ASN A 85 17.35 -6.88 11.46
CA ASN A 85 17.62 -6.17 12.69
C ASN A 85 18.31 -4.84 12.34
N ILE A 86 17.75 -3.72 12.80
CA ILE A 86 18.36 -2.40 12.69
C ILE A 86 18.86 -2.00 14.07
N TYR A 87 20.18 -1.87 14.20
CA TYR A 87 20.81 -1.42 15.43
C TYR A 87 20.88 0.10 15.45
N VAL A 88 20.46 0.68 16.56
CA VAL A 88 20.45 2.12 16.79
C VAL A 88 21.20 2.48 18.07
N LYS A 89 21.88 3.63 18.05
CA LYS A 89 22.46 4.25 19.25
C LYS A 89 21.40 5.11 19.93
N LYS A 90 21.34 5.01 21.26
CA LYS A 90 20.57 5.91 22.11
C LYS A 90 21.43 7.10 22.53
N ASP A 91 21.00 8.29 22.16
CA ASP A 91 21.61 9.54 22.60
C ASP A 91 21.03 10.02 23.95
N THR A 92 19.89 9.46 24.38
CA THR A 92 19.22 9.73 25.66
C THR A 92 18.83 8.42 26.35
N GLN A 93 18.73 8.43 27.68
CA GLN A 93 18.27 7.24 28.44
C GLN A 93 16.77 6.99 28.26
N ASP A 94 15.99 8.05 28.10
CA ASP A 94 14.54 7.99 27.90
C ASP A 94 14.20 8.33 26.44
N LEU A 95 13.42 7.45 25.79
CA LEU A 95 12.81 7.72 24.50
C LEU A 95 11.56 8.59 24.71
N SER A 96 11.26 9.45 23.74
CA SER A 96 10.00 10.20 23.76
C SER A 96 8.80 9.25 23.67
N ASN A 97 7.64 9.69 24.17
CA ASN A 97 6.40 8.92 24.07
C ASN A 97 5.97 8.66 22.62
N ASP A 98 6.48 9.42 21.65
CA ASP A 98 6.14 9.30 20.23
C ASP A 98 7.12 8.39 19.45
N ALA A 99 8.17 7.88 20.13
CA ALA A 99 9.22 7.08 19.48
C ALA A 99 8.67 5.80 18.83
N GLU A 100 7.70 5.15 19.47
CA GLU A 100 7.06 3.95 18.92
C GLU A 100 6.30 4.23 17.62
N THR A 101 5.50 5.31 17.58
CA THR A 101 4.79 5.75 16.37
C THR A 101 5.75 6.13 15.25
N ALA A 102 6.87 6.77 15.56
CA ALA A 102 7.90 7.09 14.56
C ALA A 102 8.61 5.83 14.01
N LEU A 103 8.91 4.86 14.88
CA LEU A 103 9.48 3.58 14.47
C LEU A 103 8.50 2.75 13.64
N LEU A 104 7.19 2.83 13.92
CA LEU A 104 6.16 2.22 13.07
C LEU A 104 6.20 2.79 11.64
N LYS A 105 6.25 4.12 11.49
CA LYS A 105 6.39 4.75 10.15
C LYS A 105 7.68 4.35 9.43
N SER A 106 8.78 4.25 10.18
CA SER A 106 10.04 3.73 9.65
C SER A 106 9.91 2.27 9.20
N SER A 107 9.17 1.44 9.94
CA SER A 107 8.92 0.05 9.58
C SER A 107 8.09 -0.09 8.31
N ASP A 108 7.07 0.74 8.13
CA ASP A 108 6.25 0.77 6.90
C ASP A 108 7.13 1.10 5.69
N THR A 109 8.03 2.08 5.82
CA THR A 109 9.00 2.44 4.77
C THR A 109 9.92 1.26 4.42
N VAL A 110 10.39 0.51 5.42
CA VAL A 110 11.22 -0.69 5.21
C VAL A 110 10.44 -1.78 4.47
N PHE A 111 9.20 -2.07 4.90
CA PHE A 111 8.37 -3.09 4.27
C PHE A 111 7.99 -2.73 2.84
N ASP A 112 7.75 -1.45 2.57
CA ASP A 112 7.45 -0.95 1.23
C ASP A 112 8.65 -1.04 0.29
N LEU A 113 9.87 -0.77 0.78
CA LEU A 113 11.08 -0.72 -0.05
C LEU A 113 11.78 -2.07 -0.21
N ILE A 114 11.61 -3.01 0.72
CA ILE A 114 12.28 -4.32 0.71
C ILE A 114 11.22 -5.41 0.58
N GLY A 115 11.00 -5.95 -0.62
CA GLY A 115 9.80 -6.73 -0.94
C GLY A 115 9.55 -7.97 -0.07
N ASN A 116 10.58 -8.68 0.37
CA ASN A 116 10.43 -9.95 1.08
C ASN A 116 10.92 -9.95 2.54
N VAL A 117 11.09 -8.80 3.19
CA VAL A 117 11.35 -8.77 4.64
C VAL A 117 10.03 -8.95 5.40
N GLN A 118 9.94 -9.94 6.29
CA GLN A 118 8.73 -10.23 7.09
C GLN A 118 8.82 -9.70 8.52
N THR A 119 10.03 -9.64 9.10
CA THR A 119 10.23 -9.11 10.46
C THR A 119 11.26 -7.98 10.47
N LEU A 120 10.98 -6.94 11.24
CA LEU A 120 11.88 -5.82 11.47
C LEU A 120 12.01 -5.57 12.96
N THR A 121 13.24 -5.64 13.48
CA THR A 121 13.50 -5.38 14.90
C THR A 121 14.46 -4.20 15.04
N PHE A 122 14.06 -3.18 15.78
CA PHE A 122 14.96 -2.11 16.21
C PHE A 122 15.63 -2.52 17.52
N MET A 123 16.96 -2.55 17.52
CA MET A 123 17.77 -3.02 18.64
C MET A 123 18.70 -1.93 19.15
N ASP A 124 18.93 -1.88 20.46
CA ASP A 124 19.94 -1.01 21.05
C ASP A 124 21.34 -1.57 20.77
N ALA A 125 22.15 -0.82 20.03
CA ALA A 125 23.50 -1.21 19.63
C ALA A 125 24.46 -1.45 20.81
N SER A 126 24.16 -0.92 22.01
CA SER A 126 25.05 -1.01 23.16
C SER A 126 24.90 -2.31 23.96
N ASN A 127 23.69 -2.88 23.99
CA ASN A 127 23.36 -4.02 24.84
C ASN A 127 22.53 -5.11 24.13
N ASN A 128 22.19 -4.90 22.84
CA ASN A 128 21.37 -5.79 22.02
C ASN A 128 19.95 -6.03 22.58
N GLU A 129 19.41 -5.11 23.38
CA GLU A 129 18.02 -5.17 23.81
C GLU A 129 17.08 -4.71 22.69
N THR A 130 15.95 -5.42 22.53
CA THR A 130 14.88 -5.01 21.62
C THR A 130 14.24 -3.71 22.09
N ILE A 131 14.19 -2.72 21.21
CA ILE A 131 13.47 -1.46 21.43
C ILE A 131 12.04 -1.60 20.90
N ALA A 132 11.89 -2.11 19.69
CA ALA A 132 10.61 -2.35 19.04
C ALA A 132 10.75 -3.48 18.01
N GLU A 133 9.66 -4.22 17.78
CA GLU A 133 9.58 -5.26 16.77
C GLU A 133 8.30 -5.09 15.98
N PHE A 134 8.43 -5.19 14.66
CA PHE A 134 7.34 -5.07 13.70
C PHE A 134 7.33 -6.26 12.77
N GLN A 135 6.13 -6.67 12.37
CA GLN A 135 5.93 -7.68 11.35
C GLN A 135 5.29 -7.02 10.13
N ARG A 136 5.67 -7.47 8.93
CA ARG A 136 5.03 -7.02 7.70
C ARG A 136 3.54 -7.32 7.82
N ASP A 137 2.73 -6.34 7.44
CA ASP A 137 1.30 -6.57 7.33
C ASP A 137 1.05 -7.67 6.27
N PRO A 138 0.39 -8.79 6.62
CA PRO A 138 0.04 -9.82 5.64
C PRO A 138 -0.92 -9.33 4.56
N PHE A 139 -1.52 -8.14 4.72
CA PHE A 139 -2.49 -7.61 3.77
C PHE A 139 -1.84 -6.87 2.61
N ALA A 140 -2.38 -7.07 1.41
CA ALA A 140 -1.97 -6.32 0.23
C ALA A 140 -2.44 -4.85 0.31
N LYS A 141 -1.88 -3.97 -0.52
CA LYS A 141 -2.44 -2.63 -0.71
C LYS A 141 -3.47 -2.69 -1.83
N ILE A 142 -4.62 -2.05 -1.66
CA ILE A 142 -5.65 -2.09 -2.71
C ILE A 142 -5.17 -1.43 -4.02
N THR A 143 -4.27 -0.45 -3.90
CA THR A 143 -3.63 0.26 -5.01
C THR A 143 -2.65 -0.59 -5.82
N ASP A 144 -2.28 -1.78 -5.34
CA ASP A 144 -1.53 -2.76 -6.14
C ASP A 144 -2.40 -3.34 -7.27
N TYR A 145 -3.73 -3.23 -7.16
CA TYR A 145 -4.70 -3.81 -8.10
C TYR A 145 -5.60 -2.77 -8.76
N PHE A 146 -5.93 -1.69 -8.05
CA PHE A 146 -6.84 -0.64 -8.53
C PHE A 146 -6.23 0.73 -8.32
N ASP A 147 -5.97 1.46 -9.41
CA ASP A 147 -5.44 2.83 -9.37
C ASP A 147 -6.30 3.78 -8.50
N ASP A 148 -7.62 3.58 -8.52
CA ASP A 148 -8.58 4.26 -7.65
C ASP A 148 -9.52 3.21 -7.02
N PRO A 149 -9.33 2.88 -5.73
CA PRO A 149 -10.13 1.87 -5.05
C PRO A 149 -11.57 2.33 -4.76
N HIS A 150 -11.85 3.63 -4.76
CA HIS A 150 -13.19 4.18 -4.53
C HIS A 150 -13.97 4.40 -5.83
N LYS A 151 -13.30 4.37 -6.97
CA LYS A 151 -13.95 4.46 -8.27
C LYS A 151 -14.94 3.31 -8.47
N THR A 152 -16.17 3.67 -8.81
CA THR A 152 -17.30 2.74 -9.02
C THR A 152 -17.71 2.70 -10.51
N PRO A 153 -18.56 1.74 -10.91
CA PRO A 153 -19.13 1.73 -12.25
C PRO A 153 -20.01 2.95 -12.57
N SER A 154 -20.45 3.70 -11.55
CA SER A 154 -21.15 4.96 -11.75
C SER A 154 -20.21 6.08 -12.22
N ASP A 155 -18.95 6.03 -11.79
CA ASP A 155 -17.89 6.96 -12.21
C ASP A 155 -17.28 6.57 -13.56
N ASP A 156 -17.21 5.27 -13.85
CA ASP A 156 -16.72 4.74 -15.12
C ASP A 156 -17.51 3.50 -15.57
N PRO A 157 -18.49 3.70 -16.47
CA PRO A 157 -19.28 2.61 -17.02
C PRO A 157 -18.45 1.55 -17.77
N ASN A 158 -17.21 1.85 -18.19
CA ASN A 158 -16.35 0.84 -18.81
C ASN A 158 -15.91 -0.25 -17.83
N MET A 159 -16.09 -0.02 -16.52
CA MET A 159 -15.89 -1.04 -15.49
C MET A 159 -17.00 -2.10 -15.49
N LEU A 160 -18.11 -1.89 -16.22
CA LEU A 160 -19.22 -2.85 -16.24
C LEU A 160 -18.97 -4.04 -17.15
N SER A 161 -18.04 -3.96 -18.11
CA SER A 161 -17.81 -5.05 -19.03
C SER A 161 -16.42 -5.02 -19.67
N ALA A 162 -15.85 -6.18 -19.88
CA ALA A 162 -14.65 -6.42 -20.65
C ALA A 162 -14.83 -7.64 -21.56
N SER A 163 -13.97 -7.74 -22.57
CA SER A 163 -13.85 -8.93 -23.39
C SER A 163 -12.38 -9.30 -23.49
N TYR A 164 -12.04 -10.54 -23.13
CA TYR A 164 -10.66 -11.00 -23.00
C TYR A 164 -10.61 -12.53 -22.93
N ASP A 165 -9.65 -13.15 -23.64
CA ASP A 165 -9.29 -14.58 -23.54
C ASP A 165 -8.69 -14.92 -22.15
N ILE A 166 -9.56 -15.05 -21.16
CA ILE A 166 -9.19 -15.31 -19.77
C ILE A 166 -8.74 -16.75 -19.56
N ASN A 167 -9.24 -17.69 -20.37
CA ASN A 167 -8.88 -19.11 -20.23
C ASN A 167 -7.66 -19.51 -21.10
N GLY A 168 -7.24 -18.66 -22.04
CA GLY A 168 -6.12 -18.87 -22.95
C GLY A 168 -6.39 -19.88 -24.07
N ASP A 169 -7.64 -20.05 -24.49
CA ASP A 169 -8.06 -20.93 -25.58
C ASP A 169 -8.02 -20.27 -26.97
N GLY A 170 -7.82 -18.95 -27.00
CA GLY A 170 -7.75 -18.14 -28.22
C GLY A 170 -9.06 -17.46 -28.62
N SER A 171 -10.10 -17.56 -27.79
CA SER A 171 -11.39 -16.88 -27.95
C SER A 171 -11.63 -15.99 -26.74
N ASP A 172 -12.16 -14.77 -26.97
CA ASP A 172 -12.43 -13.86 -25.85
C ASP A 172 -13.71 -14.27 -25.10
N GLU A 173 -13.62 -14.37 -23.77
CA GLU A 173 -14.78 -14.41 -22.89
C GLU A 173 -15.44 -13.03 -22.76
N SER A 174 -16.74 -13.03 -22.47
CA SER A 174 -17.47 -11.84 -22.03
C SER A 174 -17.48 -11.79 -20.51
N ILE A 175 -16.92 -10.72 -19.94
CA ILE A 175 -16.86 -10.50 -18.49
C ILE A 175 -17.68 -9.26 -18.21
N TYR A 176 -18.70 -9.34 -17.37
CA TYR A 176 -19.56 -8.19 -17.12
C TYR A 176 -20.23 -8.22 -15.75
N MET A 177 -20.65 -7.04 -15.30
CA MET A 177 -21.31 -6.82 -14.03
C MET A 177 -22.75 -6.39 -14.24
N ILE A 178 -23.67 -6.97 -13.49
CA ILE A 178 -25.08 -6.58 -13.46
C ILE A 178 -25.41 -6.02 -12.08
N ASP A 179 -26.16 -4.91 -12.04
CA ASP A 179 -26.72 -4.34 -10.80
C ASP A 179 -27.62 -5.38 -10.11
N ALA A 180 -27.24 -5.78 -8.90
CA ALA A 180 -27.92 -6.75 -8.07
C ALA A 180 -29.18 -6.18 -7.38
N GLY A 181 -29.47 -4.88 -7.55
CA GLY A 181 -30.64 -4.21 -6.97
C GLY A 181 -30.52 -3.98 -5.45
N VAL A 182 -29.30 -4.01 -4.93
CA VAL A 182 -28.97 -3.81 -3.51
C VAL A 182 -28.26 -2.48 -3.33
N GLN A 183 -28.63 -1.72 -2.30
CA GLN A 183 -27.92 -0.49 -1.96
C GLN A 183 -26.64 -0.86 -1.21
N GLY A 184 -25.51 -0.85 -1.89
CA GLY A 184 -24.19 -1.15 -1.33
C GLY A 184 -23.25 0.05 -1.27
N GLY A 185 -23.71 1.30 -1.34
CA GLY A 185 -22.84 2.48 -1.38
C GLY A 185 -21.91 2.46 -2.60
N ASP A 186 -20.71 1.90 -2.44
CA ASP A 186 -19.70 1.72 -3.49
C ASP A 186 -19.90 0.42 -4.30
N GLY A 187 -20.57 -0.57 -3.72
CA GLY A 187 -20.90 -1.84 -4.35
C GLY A 187 -22.38 -1.99 -4.72
N GLY A 188 -22.69 -3.11 -5.36
CA GLY A 188 -24.06 -3.45 -5.75
C GLY A 188 -24.15 -4.32 -6.99
N TYR A 189 -23.05 -4.93 -7.42
CA TYR A 189 -23.00 -5.67 -8.66
C TYR A 189 -22.67 -7.14 -8.43
N THR A 190 -23.11 -7.95 -9.39
CA THR A 190 -22.74 -9.35 -9.52
C THR A 190 -21.96 -9.55 -10.82
N LEU A 191 -20.82 -10.22 -10.74
CA LEU A 191 -19.96 -10.52 -11.89
C LEU A 191 -20.42 -11.81 -12.56
N TYR A 192 -20.46 -11.77 -13.89
CA TYR A 192 -20.70 -12.88 -14.79
C TYR A 192 -19.52 -13.04 -15.76
N VAL A 193 -19.20 -14.28 -16.08
CA VAL A 193 -18.24 -14.65 -17.13
C VAL A 193 -18.90 -15.66 -18.06
N GLU A 194 -18.95 -15.34 -19.34
CA GLU A 194 -19.51 -16.20 -20.38
C GLU A 194 -18.46 -16.53 -21.44
N ASP A 195 -18.52 -17.73 -22.01
CA ASP A 195 -17.69 -18.11 -23.16
C ASP A 195 -18.11 -17.38 -24.45
N ALA A 196 -17.37 -17.62 -25.54
CA ALA A 196 -17.63 -17.00 -26.83
C ALA A 196 -19.00 -17.37 -27.44
N GLU A 197 -19.59 -18.49 -27.00
CA GLU A 197 -20.93 -18.93 -27.38
C GLU A 197 -22.04 -18.36 -26.48
N GLY A 198 -21.68 -17.65 -25.40
CA GLY A 198 -22.61 -17.10 -24.42
C GLY A 198 -23.05 -18.10 -23.35
N ASN A 199 -22.31 -19.19 -23.14
CA ASN A 199 -22.56 -20.08 -22.01
C ASN A 199 -21.90 -19.53 -20.75
N LEU A 200 -22.62 -19.55 -19.64
CA LEU A 200 -22.12 -19.11 -18.34
C LEU A 200 -21.01 -20.03 -17.83
N LEU A 201 -19.82 -19.46 -17.63
CA LEU A 201 -18.67 -20.13 -17.03
C LEU A 201 -18.59 -19.87 -15.53
N TYR A 202 -18.88 -18.64 -15.11
CA TYR A 202 -18.79 -18.24 -13.70
C TYR A 202 -19.80 -17.14 -13.36
N SER A 203 -20.31 -17.18 -12.14
CA SER A 203 -21.10 -16.10 -11.56
C SER A 203 -20.78 -15.92 -10.07
N ALA A 204 -20.69 -14.68 -9.63
CA ALA A 204 -20.36 -14.32 -8.25
C ALA A 204 -21.63 -14.10 -7.38
N ASP A 205 -22.63 -14.96 -7.53
CA ASP A 205 -23.97 -14.78 -6.95
C ASP A 205 -24.02 -15.09 -5.43
N ASP A 206 -23.06 -15.87 -4.94
CA ASP A 206 -23.18 -16.63 -3.69
C ASP A 206 -22.10 -16.31 -2.63
N TYR A 207 -21.33 -15.24 -2.79
CA TYR A 207 -20.28 -14.91 -1.82
C TYR A 207 -20.71 -13.75 -0.91
N ARG A 208 -21.00 -14.07 0.35
CA ARG A 208 -21.22 -13.10 1.42
C ARG A 208 -19.90 -12.83 2.13
N ILE A 209 -19.59 -11.56 2.31
CA ILE A 209 -18.48 -11.13 3.15
C ILE A 209 -19.03 -10.70 4.51
N THR A 210 -18.41 -11.17 5.59
CA THR A 210 -18.77 -10.73 6.94
C THR A 210 -17.52 -10.37 7.72
N ALA A 211 -17.58 -9.26 8.46
CA ALA A 211 -16.57 -8.85 9.42
C ALA A 211 -17.15 -9.01 10.83
N ALA A 212 -16.60 -9.94 11.62
CA ALA A 212 -17.01 -10.18 12.99
C ALA A 212 -15.99 -9.59 13.97
N PHE A 213 -16.45 -8.66 14.80
CA PHE A 213 -15.61 -7.89 15.72
C PHE A 213 -15.49 -8.60 17.07
N SER A 214 -14.27 -8.64 17.58
CA SER A 214 -13.91 -9.06 18.92
C SER A 214 -12.91 -8.07 19.51
N LYS A 215 -13.11 -7.76 20.79
CA LYS A 215 -12.24 -6.84 21.51
C LYS A 215 -10.84 -7.40 21.73
N ASP A 216 -10.75 -8.70 21.97
CA ASP A 216 -9.49 -9.39 22.28
C ASP A 216 -8.83 -9.93 21.00
N ASP A 217 -9.63 -10.46 20.06
CA ASP A 217 -9.13 -11.14 18.87
C ASP A 217 -9.16 -10.28 17.59
N GLY A 218 -9.60 -9.01 17.67
CA GLY A 218 -9.71 -8.11 16.53
C GLY A 218 -10.90 -8.45 15.61
N VAL A 219 -10.73 -8.35 14.29
CA VAL A 219 -11.81 -8.60 13.32
C VAL A 219 -11.54 -9.88 12.54
N LEU A 220 -12.46 -10.84 12.61
CA LEU A 220 -12.49 -12.02 11.74
C LEU A 220 -13.23 -11.68 10.45
N LEU A 221 -12.55 -11.80 9.32
CA LEU A 221 -13.16 -11.69 8.00
C LEU A 221 -13.50 -13.09 7.48
N THR A 222 -14.73 -13.25 7.01
CA THR A 222 -15.19 -14.46 6.32
C THR A 222 -15.69 -14.16 4.93
N VAL A 223 -15.51 -15.11 4.02
CA VAL A 223 -16.08 -15.10 2.67
C VAL A 223 -16.77 -16.43 2.43
N ALA A 224 -18.05 -16.38 2.04
CA ALA A 224 -18.89 -17.57 1.86
C ALA A 224 -18.81 -18.53 3.07
N ASP A 225 -18.94 -17.96 4.28
CA ASP A 225 -18.85 -18.66 5.57
C ASP A 225 -17.50 -19.31 5.91
N ASN A 226 -16.47 -19.12 5.07
CA ASN A 226 -15.12 -19.59 5.34
C ASN A 226 -14.26 -18.46 5.90
N GLU A 227 -13.40 -18.76 6.87
CA GLU A 227 -12.39 -17.82 7.38
C GLU A 227 -11.45 -17.42 6.25
N LEU A 228 -11.40 -16.11 5.98
CA LEU A 228 -10.43 -15.51 5.07
C LEU A 228 -9.16 -15.14 5.84
N THR A 229 -9.34 -14.27 6.85
CA THR A 229 -8.22 -13.76 7.64
C THR A 229 -8.72 -13.08 8.92
N ARG A 230 -7.79 -12.73 9.81
CA ARG A 230 -8.04 -11.98 11.03
C ARG A 230 -7.18 -10.72 11.05
N ILE A 231 -7.84 -9.58 11.19
CA ILE A 231 -7.19 -8.29 11.45
C ILE A 231 -7.01 -8.18 12.96
N SER A 232 -5.76 -8.25 13.43
CA SER A 232 -5.44 -8.15 14.85
C SER A 232 -5.76 -6.76 15.42
N PRO A 233 -5.91 -6.62 16.76
CA PRO A 233 -6.02 -5.33 17.42
C PRO A 233 -4.97 -4.30 16.99
N ALA A 234 -3.70 -4.69 16.86
CA ALA A 234 -2.62 -3.79 16.44
C ALA A 234 -2.77 -3.32 14.98
N GLN A 235 -3.22 -4.21 14.09
CA GLN A 235 -3.52 -3.85 12.69
C GLN A 235 -4.74 -2.93 12.60
N LEU A 236 -5.77 -3.16 13.42
CA LEU A 236 -6.91 -2.24 13.53
C LEU A 236 -6.44 -0.86 14.01
N GLU A 237 -5.60 -0.79 15.05
CA GLU A 237 -5.04 0.50 15.47
C GLU A 237 -4.31 1.19 14.33
N LYS A 238 -3.54 0.47 13.51
CA LYS A 238 -2.91 1.05 12.31
C LYS A 238 -3.95 1.58 11.31
N ILE A 239 -4.94 0.78 10.92
CA ILE A 239 -6.02 1.16 9.98
C ILE A 239 -6.78 2.39 10.50
N TYR A 240 -7.11 2.42 11.79
CA TYR A 240 -7.89 3.48 12.41
C TYR A 240 -7.06 4.70 12.83
N SER A 241 -5.74 4.57 13.06
CA SER A 241 -4.87 5.70 13.44
C SER A 241 -4.74 6.74 12.35
N LYS A 242 -4.95 6.35 11.09
CA LYS A 242 -5.00 7.24 9.92
C LYS A 242 -6.30 8.04 9.84
N LYS A 243 -7.33 7.65 10.60
CA LYS A 243 -8.66 8.28 10.66
C LYS A 243 -8.77 9.02 12.00
N GLU A 244 -9.54 10.12 12.11
CA GLU A 244 -9.77 10.82 13.40
C GLU A 244 -10.62 9.99 14.40
N SER A 245 -10.58 8.66 14.31
CA SER A 245 -11.47 7.69 14.97
C SER A 245 -10.71 6.50 15.60
N SER A 246 -9.44 6.70 16.00
CA SER A 246 -8.49 5.65 16.42
C SER A 246 -8.97 4.68 17.52
N ASP A 247 -9.93 5.09 18.36
CA ASP A 247 -10.41 4.28 19.49
C ASP A 247 -11.86 3.79 19.37
N LYS A 248 -12.55 4.09 18.26
CA LYS A 248 -13.97 3.74 18.14
C LYS A 248 -14.21 2.23 18.14
N TRP A 249 -13.36 1.48 17.41
CA TRP A 249 -13.47 0.02 17.30
C TRP A 249 -13.34 -0.71 18.67
N LYS A 250 -12.68 -0.08 19.66
CA LYS A 250 -12.50 -0.63 21.02
C LYS A 250 -13.77 -0.63 21.87
N ASN A 251 -14.81 0.09 21.43
CA ASN A 251 -16.07 0.24 22.17
C ASN A 251 -17.15 -0.77 21.77
N TYR A 252 -16.89 -1.64 20.78
CA TYR A 252 -17.88 -2.61 20.33
C TYR A 252 -17.94 -3.85 21.22
N GLU A 253 -19.15 -4.42 21.28
CA GLU A 253 -19.41 -5.68 21.95
C GLU A 253 -18.87 -6.84 21.09
N ASP A 254 -18.31 -7.85 21.75
CA ASP A 254 -17.89 -9.09 21.08
C ASP A 254 -19.09 -9.69 20.32
N GLY A 255 -18.85 -10.05 19.05
CA GLY A 255 -19.86 -10.63 18.19
C GLY A 255 -20.70 -9.62 17.41
N PHE A 256 -20.39 -8.33 17.44
CA PHE A 256 -20.88 -7.38 16.45
C PHE A 256 -20.39 -7.80 15.06
N THR A 257 -21.28 -7.80 14.06
CA THR A 257 -20.94 -8.17 12.69
C THR A 257 -21.40 -7.12 11.70
N THR A 258 -20.58 -6.82 10.70
CA THR A 258 -20.96 -6.05 9.52
C THR A 258 -20.88 -6.94 8.28
N ASP A 259 -21.74 -6.64 7.31
CA ASP A 259 -21.65 -7.27 5.99
C ASP A 259 -20.78 -6.39 5.09
N GLY A 260 -19.95 -7.04 4.29
CA GLY A 260 -19.26 -6.36 3.19
C GLY A 260 -20.23 -6.04 2.06
N ASP A 261 -19.82 -5.12 1.19
CA ASP A 261 -20.57 -4.80 -0.01
C ASP A 261 -20.51 -5.95 -1.02
N TYR A 262 -21.43 -5.91 -1.97
CA TYR A 262 -21.31 -6.66 -3.22
C TYR A 262 -20.13 -6.13 -4.05
N ILE A 263 -19.89 -6.73 -5.22
CA ILE A 263 -18.79 -6.29 -6.09
C ILE A 263 -18.96 -4.80 -6.40
N SER A 264 -17.90 -4.04 -6.19
CA SER A 264 -17.81 -2.61 -6.51
C SER A 264 -16.91 -2.32 -7.71
N GLY A 265 -16.21 -3.34 -8.22
CA GLY A 265 -15.44 -3.23 -9.45
C GLY A 265 -14.64 -4.50 -9.75
N PHE A 266 -14.16 -4.60 -10.99
CA PHE A 266 -13.19 -5.61 -11.37
C PHE A 266 -12.09 -5.04 -12.27
N THR A 267 -10.98 -5.76 -12.34
CA THR A 267 -9.90 -5.58 -13.30
C THR A 267 -9.43 -6.94 -13.82
N ILE A 268 -8.59 -6.94 -14.85
CA ILE A 268 -7.98 -8.16 -15.41
C ILE A 268 -6.47 -8.03 -15.33
N ASP A 269 -5.84 -8.90 -14.56
CA ASP A 269 -4.40 -9.12 -14.63
C ASP A 269 -4.09 -10.00 -15.84
N LYS A 270 -3.51 -9.37 -16.88
CA LYS A 270 -3.19 -10.01 -18.15
C LYS A 270 -1.93 -10.87 -18.09
N ASP A 271 -1.06 -10.68 -17.10
CA ASP A 271 0.13 -11.49 -16.95
C ASP A 271 -0.21 -12.87 -16.37
N THR A 272 -1.27 -12.94 -15.56
CA THR A 272 -1.72 -14.17 -14.91
C THR A 272 -3.05 -14.70 -15.42
N ASN A 273 -3.70 -13.98 -16.34
CA ASN A 273 -5.06 -14.24 -16.81
C ASN A 273 -6.05 -14.43 -15.65
N THR A 274 -6.06 -13.45 -14.75
CA THR A 274 -6.90 -13.48 -13.54
C THR A 274 -7.86 -12.30 -13.55
N ILE A 275 -9.14 -12.57 -13.31
CA ILE A 275 -10.12 -11.52 -13.01
C ILE A 275 -10.00 -11.22 -11.52
N ILE A 276 -9.82 -9.96 -11.18
CA ILE A 276 -9.69 -9.50 -9.80
C ILE A 276 -10.87 -8.60 -9.49
N THR A 277 -11.72 -9.00 -8.54
CA THR A 277 -12.85 -8.18 -8.08
C THR A 277 -12.52 -7.54 -6.75
N LYS A 278 -13.11 -6.39 -6.47
CA LYS A 278 -13.06 -5.75 -5.15
C LYS A 278 -14.46 -5.64 -4.54
N SER A 279 -14.53 -5.85 -3.24
CA SER A 279 -15.74 -5.70 -2.43
C SER A 279 -15.37 -5.03 -1.12
N LEU A 280 -16.00 -3.90 -0.84
CA LEU A 280 -15.66 -3.06 0.30
C LEU A 280 -16.07 -3.76 1.61
N VAL A 281 -15.19 -3.74 2.60
CA VAL A 281 -15.47 -4.20 3.96
C VAL A 281 -15.62 -2.99 4.85
N SER A 282 -16.86 -2.71 5.21
CA SER A 282 -17.17 -1.64 6.16
C SER A 282 -16.76 -2.07 7.56
N GLY A 283 -16.14 -1.12 8.26
CA GLY A 283 -16.03 -1.13 9.70
C GLY A 283 -17.37 -0.78 10.33
N THR A 284 -17.28 -0.19 11.50
CA THR A 284 -18.41 -0.04 12.40
C THR A 284 -19.35 1.14 12.11
N GLU A 285 -18.92 2.12 11.32
CA GLU A 285 -19.74 3.28 10.89
C GLU A 285 -20.11 3.21 9.39
N GLY A 286 -20.10 2.02 8.79
CA GLY A 286 -20.39 1.83 7.36
C GLY A 286 -19.25 2.35 6.47
N HIS A 287 -19.58 2.89 5.30
CA HIS A 287 -18.62 3.39 4.31
C HIS A 287 -17.68 4.49 4.81
N ALA A 288 -18.07 5.24 5.84
CA ALA A 288 -17.19 6.23 6.47
C ALA A 288 -16.03 5.58 7.26
N ASP A 289 -16.14 4.28 7.53
CA ASP A 289 -15.26 3.50 8.37
C ASP A 289 -14.73 2.25 7.66
N THR A 290 -14.28 2.37 6.41
CA THR A 290 -13.77 1.21 5.64
C THR A 290 -12.57 0.55 6.32
N LEU A 291 -12.62 -0.77 6.50
CA LEU A 291 -11.47 -1.59 6.94
C LEU A 291 -10.52 -1.86 5.77
N GLY A 292 -11.08 -2.08 4.59
CA GLY A 292 -10.36 -2.48 3.39
C GLY A 292 -11.30 -3.10 2.37
N TYR A 293 -10.74 -3.95 1.52
CA TYR A 293 -11.43 -4.65 0.45
C TYR A 293 -11.12 -6.14 0.50
N VAL A 294 -12.14 -6.97 0.37
CA VAL A 294 -11.94 -8.36 -0.03
C VAL A 294 -11.69 -8.37 -1.53
N LEU A 295 -10.64 -9.07 -1.92
CA LEU A 295 -10.30 -9.35 -3.30
C LEU A 295 -10.66 -10.78 -3.65
N SER A 296 -11.36 -10.98 -4.76
CA SER A 296 -11.56 -12.31 -5.34
C SER A 296 -10.70 -12.44 -6.59
N PHE A 297 -9.89 -13.49 -6.63
CA PHE A 297 -9.02 -13.83 -7.75
C PHE A 297 -9.64 -15.02 -8.47
N ILE A 298 -10.20 -14.77 -9.64
CA ILE A 298 -10.95 -15.76 -10.42
C ILE A 298 -10.11 -16.12 -11.64
N LYS A 299 -9.75 -17.39 -11.73
CA LYS A 299 -9.13 -17.99 -12.91
C LYS A 299 -10.10 -18.97 -13.53
N ILE A 300 -10.18 -18.99 -14.86
CA ILE A 300 -10.96 -19.97 -15.59
C ILE A 300 -9.99 -20.87 -16.34
N SER A 301 -10.09 -22.18 -16.12
CA SER A 301 -9.31 -23.14 -16.87
C SER A 301 -9.85 -23.28 -18.31
N LYS A 302 -9.05 -23.86 -19.21
CA LYS A 302 -9.45 -24.10 -20.62
C LYS A 302 -10.71 -24.95 -20.81
N ASP A 303 -11.09 -25.73 -19.81
CA ASP A 303 -12.33 -26.51 -19.79
C ASP A 303 -13.49 -25.77 -19.09
N GLY A 304 -13.33 -24.46 -18.86
CA GLY A 304 -14.36 -23.58 -18.32
C GLY A 304 -14.59 -23.73 -16.83
N GLN A 305 -13.70 -24.40 -16.08
CA GLN A 305 -13.85 -24.56 -14.63
C GLN A 305 -13.27 -23.35 -13.89
N PRO A 306 -14.05 -22.69 -13.02
CA PRO A 306 -13.54 -21.58 -12.21
C PRO A 306 -12.72 -22.10 -11.03
N ASP A 307 -11.59 -21.43 -10.78
CA ASP A 307 -10.80 -21.50 -9.55
C ASP A 307 -10.82 -20.11 -8.90
N VAL A 308 -11.35 -20.03 -7.68
CA VAL A 308 -11.55 -18.77 -6.97
C VAL A 308 -10.78 -18.82 -5.66
N SER A 309 -9.92 -17.83 -5.47
CA SER A 309 -9.23 -17.58 -4.21
C SER A 309 -9.51 -16.17 -3.73
N TYR A 310 -9.28 -15.93 -2.44
CA TYR A 310 -9.63 -14.67 -1.80
C TYR A 310 -8.42 -14.08 -1.09
N GLY A 311 -8.35 -12.76 -1.06
CA GLY A 311 -7.39 -11.99 -0.28
C GLY A 311 -8.06 -10.80 0.39
N PHE A 312 -7.34 -10.16 1.30
CA PHE A 312 -7.75 -8.90 1.89
C PHE A 312 -6.69 -7.84 1.61
N ALA A 313 -7.14 -6.67 1.20
CA ALA A 313 -6.30 -5.51 0.97
C ALA A 313 -6.78 -4.36 1.84
N VAL A 314 -5.86 -3.70 2.55
CA VAL A 314 -6.19 -2.54 3.36
C VAL A 314 -6.45 -1.32 2.48
N ASP A 315 -7.41 -0.49 2.90
CA ASP A 315 -7.69 0.82 2.33
C ASP A 315 -6.76 1.83 3.03
N GLU A 316 -5.73 2.31 2.33
CA GLU A 316 -4.62 3.08 2.91
C GLU A 316 -4.76 4.61 2.86
#